data_AF-A0A5C9EQ84-F1
#
_entry.id   AF-A0A5C9EQ84-F1
#
_cell.length_a   1.000
_cell.length_b   1.000
_cell.length_c   1.000
_cell.angle_alpha   90.00
_cell.angle_beta   90.00
_cell.angle_gamma   90.00
#
_symmetry.space_group_name_H-M   'P 1'
#
loop_
_entity.id
_entity.type
_entity.pdbx_description
1 polymer ?
#
loop_
_entity_poly.entity_id
_entity_poly.type
_entity_poly.pdbx_seq_one_letter_code
_entity_poly.pdbx_strand_id
1 'polypeptide(L)'
;MSIKEIESMFTHNDKYYILFNRVDSSYNYLYFFNPKNQNRSLLYGENLSLVISKCLTNPSIKCLECHLGSQILGAVSLDKGDIVQNNITVEEANTLLKDLKQKVMEQKKSIKLF
;
A
#
# COMPACT_ATOMS: atom_id res chain seq x y z
N MET A 1 7.23 8.18 13.51
CA MET A 1 5.92 8.39 12.86
C MET A 1 5.03 7.24 13.31
N SER A 2 3.70 7.36 13.33
CA SER A 2 2.87 6.29 13.89
C SER A 2 1.67 5.98 13.00
N ILE A 3 1.45 4.69 12.75
CA ILE A 3 0.25 4.17 12.10
C ILE A 3 -0.92 4.36 13.05
N LYS A 4 -1.94 5.11 12.62
CA LYS A 4 -3.16 5.35 13.39
C LYS A 4 -3.99 4.07 13.45
N GLU A 5 -4.35 3.55 12.29
CA GLU A 5 -5.21 2.38 12.15
C GLU A 5 -4.91 1.62 10.86
N ILE A 6 -5.20 0.33 10.86
CA ILE A 6 -5.24 -0.50 9.65
C ILE A 6 -6.71 -0.60 9.28
N GLU A 7 -7.10 0.03 8.17
CA GLU A 7 -8.49 0.03 7.73
C GLU A 7 -8.90 -1.34 7.18
N SER A 8 -8.04 -1.94 6.35
CA SER A 8 -8.33 -3.23 5.75
C SER A 8 -7.06 -3.98 5.34
N MET A 9 -7.18 -5.30 5.37
CA MET A 9 -6.18 -6.23 4.85
C MET A 9 -6.89 -7.26 4.00
N PHE A 10 -6.48 -7.39 2.74
CA PHE A 10 -7.15 -8.27 1.79
C PHE A 10 -6.18 -8.79 0.75
N THR A 11 -6.62 -9.81 0.00
CA THR A 11 -5.87 -10.37 -1.13
C THR A 11 -6.70 -10.18 -2.38
N HIS A 12 -6.07 -9.70 -3.45
CA HIS A 12 -6.72 -9.53 -4.75
C HIS A 12 -5.70 -9.83 -5.85
N ASN A 13 -6.03 -10.76 -6.76
CA ASN A 13 -5.16 -11.19 -7.86
C ASN A 13 -3.71 -11.50 -7.44
N ASP A 14 -3.58 -12.40 -6.45
CA ASP A 14 -2.31 -12.87 -5.87
C ASP A 14 -1.47 -11.81 -5.15
N LYS A 15 -1.97 -10.59 -4.98
CA LYS A 15 -1.30 -9.54 -4.21
C LYS A 15 -1.94 -9.38 -2.84
N TYR A 16 -1.08 -9.18 -1.84
CA TYR A 16 -1.51 -8.80 -0.51
C TYR A 16 -1.58 -7.28 -0.42
N TYR A 17 -2.69 -6.75 0.07
CA TYR A 17 -2.91 -5.33 0.27
C TYR A 17 -3.12 -5.02 1.75
N ILE A 18 -2.58 -3.89 2.18
CA ILE A 18 -2.79 -3.30 3.50
C ILE A 18 -3.11 -1.83 3.30
N LEU A 19 -4.35 -1.45 3.62
CA LEU A 19 -4.82 -0.07 3.63
C LEU A 19 -4.78 0.45 5.07
N PHE A 20 -4.14 1.59 5.29
CA PHE A 20 -3.93 2.14 6.62
C PHE A 20 -3.87 3.67 6.61
N ASN A 21 -4.05 4.26 7.79
CA ASN A 21 -3.91 5.70 8.01
C ASN A 21 -2.78 5.98 9.00
N ARG A 22 -2.25 7.19 8.92
CA ARG A 22 -1.29 7.71 9.89
C ARG A 22 -1.94 8.73 10.81
N VAL A 23 -1.31 8.96 11.97
CA VAL A 23 -1.78 9.96 12.93
C VAL A 23 -1.56 11.39 12.41
N ASP A 24 -0.48 11.59 11.67
CA ASP A 24 0.03 12.88 11.21
C ASP A 24 -0.28 13.17 9.73
N SER A 25 -1.23 12.45 9.13
CA SER A 25 -1.56 12.59 7.72
C SER A 25 -3.06 12.42 7.50
N SER A 26 -3.64 13.29 6.66
CA SER A 26 -5.01 13.16 6.15
C SER A 26 -5.15 12.17 5.00
N TYR A 27 -4.04 11.60 4.51
CA TYR A 27 -4.02 10.67 3.40
C TYR A 27 -4.23 9.23 3.85
N ASN A 28 -4.81 8.43 2.94
CA ASN A 28 -4.79 6.98 3.04
C ASN A 28 -3.49 6.45 2.45
N TYR A 29 -2.99 5.35 3.00
CA TYR A 29 -1.79 4.67 2.53
C TYR A 29 -2.14 3.25 2.14
N LEU A 30 -1.66 2.83 0.97
CA LEU A 30 -1.82 1.47 0.46
C LEU A 30 -0.45 0.84 0.26
N TYR A 31 -0.16 -0.17 1.08
CA TYR A 31 0.94 -1.09 0.80
C TYR A 31 0.41 -2.30 0.04
N PHE A 32 1.13 -2.73 -0.99
CA PHE A 32 0.90 -4.05 -1.55
C PHE A 32 2.18 -4.80 -1.87
N PHE A 33 2.08 -6.13 -1.86
CA PHE A 33 3.16 -7.05 -2.17
C PHE A 33 2.64 -8.23 -3.00
N ASN A 34 3.33 -8.51 -4.10
CA ASN A 34 3.14 -9.70 -4.91
C ASN A 34 4.29 -10.69 -4.66
N PRO A 35 4.04 -11.85 -4.03
CA PRO A 35 5.09 -12.83 -3.75
C PRO A 35 5.65 -13.48 -5.00
N LYS A 36 4.89 -13.55 -6.11
CA LYS A 36 5.31 -14.26 -7.33
C LYS A 36 6.43 -13.56 -8.07
N ASN A 37 6.39 -12.24 -8.15
CA ASN A 37 7.39 -11.43 -8.85
C ASN A 37 8.18 -10.50 -7.92
N GLN A 38 7.96 -10.61 -6.61
CA GLN A 38 8.56 -9.78 -5.56
C GLN A 38 8.26 -8.27 -5.69
N ASN A 39 7.32 -7.88 -6.54
CA ASN A 39 6.92 -6.48 -6.66
C ASN A 39 6.25 -6.02 -5.38
N ARG A 40 6.59 -4.81 -4.96
CA ARG A 40 5.97 -4.16 -3.81
C ARG A 40 5.81 -2.68 -4.10
N SER A 41 4.76 -2.09 -3.57
CA SER A 41 4.58 -0.65 -3.62
C SER A 41 3.95 -0.13 -2.34
N LEU A 42 4.30 1.11 -2.01
CA LEU A 42 3.66 1.92 -0.99
C LEU A 42 3.16 3.16 -1.70
N LEU A 43 1.86 3.35 -1.70
CA LEU A 43 1.17 4.48 -2.31
C LEU A 43 0.51 5.30 -1.20
N TYR A 44 0.40 6.62 -1.38
CA TYR A 44 -0.47 7.45 -0.56
C TYR A 44 -1.25 8.45 -1.39
N GLY A 45 -2.40 8.85 -0.89
CA GLY A 45 -3.31 9.71 -1.62
C GLY A 45 -4.62 9.98 -0.91
N GLU A 46 -5.49 10.70 -1.58
CA GLU A 46 -6.82 11.03 -1.09
C GLU A 46 -7.83 9.95 -1.49
N ASN A 47 -8.81 9.67 -0.64
CA ASN A 47 -9.96 8.81 -0.96
C ASN A 47 -9.63 7.40 -1.48
N LEU A 48 -8.41 6.88 -1.23
CA LEU A 48 -8.02 5.54 -1.71
C LEU A 48 -8.98 4.47 -1.18
N SER A 49 -9.40 4.60 0.09
CA SER A 49 -10.34 3.67 0.73
C SER A 49 -11.64 3.52 -0.04
N LEU A 50 -12.23 4.66 -0.46
CA LEU A 50 -13.48 4.68 -1.20
C LEU A 50 -13.33 4.07 -2.60
N VAL A 51 -12.22 4.37 -3.29
CA VAL A 51 -11.95 3.79 -4.62
C VAL A 51 -11.71 2.28 -4.53
N ILE A 52 -10.94 1.82 -3.54
CA ILE A 52 -10.66 0.40 -3.32
C ILE A 52 -11.97 -0.36 -3.03
N SER A 53 -12.82 0.17 -2.15
CA SER A 53 -14.12 -0.44 -1.83
C SER A 53 -15.01 -0.62 -3.08
N LYS A 54 -15.09 0.42 -3.93
CA LYS A 54 -15.78 0.34 -5.23
C LYS A 54 -15.15 -0.69 -6.16
N CYS A 55 -13.83 -0.80 -6.16
CA CYS A 55 -13.16 -1.76 -7.03
C CYS A 55 -13.37 -3.21 -6.57
N LEU A 56 -13.33 -3.46 -5.26
CA LEU A 56 -13.51 -4.79 -4.68
C LEU A 56 -14.93 -5.33 -4.85
N THR A 57 -15.93 -4.45 -4.97
CA THR A 57 -17.32 -4.83 -5.23
C THR A 57 -17.61 -5.13 -6.71
N ASN A 58 -16.68 -4.82 -7.62
CA ASN A 58 -16.82 -5.08 -9.03
C ASN A 58 -15.90 -6.23 -9.50
N PRO A 59 -16.43 -7.43 -9.82
CA PRO A 59 -15.63 -8.58 -10.23
C PRO A 59 -14.93 -8.40 -11.59
N SER A 60 -15.31 -7.40 -12.39
CA SER A 60 -14.63 -7.11 -13.66
C SER A 60 -13.28 -6.41 -13.48
N ILE A 61 -13.02 -5.85 -12.29
CA ILE A 61 -11.78 -5.12 -12.02
C ILE A 61 -10.67 -6.11 -11.65
N LYS A 62 -9.65 -6.14 -12.50
CA LYS A 62 -8.46 -7.00 -12.34
C LYS A 62 -7.25 -6.28 -11.74
N CYS A 63 -7.22 -4.96 -11.83
CA CYS A 63 -6.05 -4.17 -11.43
C CYS A 63 -6.52 -3.00 -10.57
N LEU A 64 -6.45 -3.14 -9.25
CA LEU A 64 -6.82 -2.07 -8.33
C LEU A 64 -5.98 -0.81 -8.60
N GLU A 65 -4.68 -0.99 -8.81
CA GLU A 65 -3.71 0.10 -9.01
C GLU A 65 -4.06 0.97 -10.23
N CYS A 66 -4.60 0.34 -11.28
CA CYS A 66 -5.00 1.03 -12.51
C CYS A 66 -6.17 1.99 -12.29
N HIS A 67 -6.99 1.76 -11.26
CA HIS A 67 -8.11 2.64 -10.90
C HIS A 67 -7.75 3.70 -9.86
N LEU A 68 -6.57 3.58 -9.23
CA LEU A 68 -6.10 4.52 -8.20
C LEU A 68 -5.33 5.72 -8.77
N GLY A 69 -4.93 5.69 -10.04
CA GLY A 69 -3.98 6.65 -10.62
C GLY A 69 -4.28 8.13 -10.33
N SER A 70 -5.54 8.56 -10.47
CA SER A 70 -5.94 9.96 -10.22
C SER A 70 -5.91 10.38 -8.74
N GLN A 71 -5.86 9.42 -7.82
CA GLN A 71 -5.92 9.64 -6.38
C GLN A 71 -4.53 9.56 -5.71
N ILE A 72 -3.52 9.03 -6.41
CA ILE A 72 -2.17 8.83 -5.88
C ILE A 72 -1.41 10.15 -5.91
N LEU A 73 -0.95 10.60 -4.73
CA LEU A 73 -0.12 11.79 -4.57
C LEU A 73 1.36 11.46 -4.49
N GLY A 74 1.71 10.27 -4.00
CA GLY A 74 3.08 9.78 -4.01
C GLY A 74 3.16 8.26 -3.86
N ALA A 75 4.30 7.74 -4.28
CA ALA A 75 4.54 6.32 -4.39
C ALA A 75 6.03 5.98 -4.26
N VAL A 76 6.32 4.84 -3.63
CA VAL A 76 7.56 4.08 -3.87
C VAL A 76 7.16 2.70 -4.36
N SER A 77 7.74 2.27 -5.48
CA SER A 77 7.49 0.95 -6.06
C SER A 77 8.79 0.25 -6.40
N LEU A 78 8.86 -1.04 -6.13
CA LEU A 78 9.86 -1.94 -6.69
C LEU A 78 9.20 -2.77 -7.80
N ASP A 79 9.67 -2.59 -9.03
CA ASP A 79 9.23 -3.37 -10.18
C ASP A 79 10.45 -3.97 -10.89
N LYS A 80 10.54 -5.29 -10.96
CA LYS A 80 11.63 -6.04 -11.62
C LYS A 80 13.06 -5.64 -11.21
N GLY A 81 13.24 -5.17 -9.97
CA GLY A 81 14.54 -4.76 -9.44
C GLY A 81 14.79 -3.25 -9.48
N ASP A 82 13.97 -2.51 -10.22
CA ASP A 82 14.07 -1.06 -10.30
C ASP A 82 13.16 -0.41 -9.25
N ILE A 83 13.71 0.57 -8.53
CA ILE A 83 12.96 1.39 -7.59
C ILE A 83 12.50 2.66 -8.28
N VAL A 84 11.19 2.90 -8.26
CA VAL A 84 10.55 4.12 -8.73
C VAL A 84 10.04 4.91 -7.54
N GLN A 85 10.46 6.17 -7.44
CA GLN A 85 10.06 7.11 -6.38
C GLN A 85 9.26 8.27 -6.98
N ASN A 86 8.18 8.66 -6.30
CA ASN A 86 7.41 9.84 -6.62
C ASN A 86 6.90 10.46 -5.31
N ASN A 87 7.30 11.70 -5.00
CA ASN A 87 6.88 12.47 -3.82
C ASN A 87 7.06 11.81 -2.43
N ILE A 88 7.75 10.67 -2.35
CA ILE A 88 8.17 10.01 -1.12
C ILE A 88 9.49 9.27 -1.41
N THR A 89 10.41 9.32 -0.45
CA THR A 89 11.70 8.65 -0.55
C THR A 89 11.61 7.18 -0.11
N VAL A 90 12.59 6.37 -0.56
CA VAL A 90 12.75 4.99 -0.07
C VAL A 90 12.93 4.96 1.45
N GLU A 91 13.68 5.91 2.01
CA GLU A 91 13.93 5.99 3.45
C GLU A 91 12.64 6.26 4.24
N GLU A 92 11.85 7.23 3.80
CA GLU A 92 10.54 7.53 4.40
C GLU A 92 9.59 6.33 4.26
N ALA A 93 9.52 5.73 3.08
CA ALA A 93 8.70 4.54 2.85
C ALA A 93 9.12 3.38 3.76
N ASN A 94 10.43 3.14 3.90
CA ASN A 94 10.95 2.08 4.77
C ASN A 94 10.71 2.36 6.25
N THR A 95 10.74 3.61 6.68
CA THR A 95 10.35 4.00 8.04
C THR A 95 8.88 3.65 8.29
N LEU A 96 7.99 4.03 7.36
CA LEU A 96 6.57 3.70 7.46
C LEU A 96 6.31 2.19 7.47
N LEU A 97 7.01 1.43 6.62
CA LEU A 97 6.84 -0.01 6.56
C LEU A 97 7.39 -0.74 7.79
N LYS A 98 8.42 -0.20 8.46
CA LYS A 98 8.88 -0.71 9.76
C LYS A 98 7.80 -0.53 10.82
N ASP A 99 7.19 0.65 10.90
CA ASP A 99 6.12 0.94 11.85
C ASP A 99 4.88 0.08 11.57
N LEU A 100 4.50 -0.04 10.30
CA LEU A 100 3.40 -0.92 9.86
C LEU A 100 3.70 -2.38 10.20
N LYS A 101 4.94 -2.84 9.98
CA LYS A 101 5.36 -4.21 10.33
C LYS A 101 5.20 -4.47 11.82
N GLN A 102 5.63 -3.57 12.69
CA GLN A 102 5.45 -3.73 14.14
C GLN A 102 3.97 -3.86 14.51
N LYS A 103 3.09 -3.05 13.89
CA LYS A 103 1.64 -3.10 14.17
C LYS A 103 0.95 -4.35 13.61
N VAL A 104 1.46 -4.94 12.54
CA VAL A 104 0.90 -6.14 11.88
C VAL A 104 1.54 -7.44 12.41
N MET A 105 2.63 -7.38 13.18
CA MET A 105 3.36 -8.57 13.65
C MET A 105 2.52 -9.53 14.52
N GLU A 106 1.37 -9.10 15.02
CA GLU A 106 0.38 -9.95 15.67
C GLU A 106 -0.36 -10.90 14.70
N GLN A 107 -0.33 -10.63 13.38
CA GLN A 107 -1.15 -11.31 12.36
C GLN A 107 -0.37 -12.20 11.37
N LYS A 108 0.91 -12.48 11.64
CA LYS A 108 1.78 -13.39 10.83
C LYS A 108 1.92 -13.02 9.32
N LYS A 109 1.61 -11.81 8.89
CA LYS A 109 1.81 -11.33 7.51
C LYS A 109 3.19 -10.67 7.37
N SER A 110 3.95 -11.01 6.33
CA SER A 110 5.31 -10.47 6.12
C SER A 110 5.30 -9.18 5.29
N ILE A 111 5.49 -8.03 5.95
CA ILE A 111 5.76 -6.75 5.28
C ILE A 111 7.24 -6.70 4.87
N LYS A 112 7.50 -6.30 3.63
CA LYS A 112 8.83 -6.19 3.00
C LYS A 112 9.18 -4.72 2.76
N LEU A 113 10.37 -4.32 3.22
CA LEU A 113 10.98 -3.00 2.98
C LEU A 113 11.52 -2.92 1.55
N PHE A 114 11.59 -1.72 0.98
CA PHE A 114 12.22 -1.36 -0.30
C PHE A 114 13.73 -1.51 -0.25
#